data_AF-A0A946WUH4-F1
#
_entry.id   AF-A0A946WUH4-F1
#
_cell.length_a   1.000
_cell.length_b   1.000
_cell.length_c   1.000
_cell.angle_alpha   90.00
_cell.angle_beta   90.00
_cell.angle_gamma   90.00
#
_symmetry.space_group_name_H-M   'P 1'
#
loop_
_entity.id
_entity.type
_entity.pdbx_description
1 polymer ?
#
loop_
_entity_poly.entity_id
_entity_poly.type
_entity_poly.pdbx_seq_one_letter_code
_entity_poly.pdbx_strand_id
1 'polypeptide(L)'
;MIRKISQILLLLITTIVFVFALLSGSEGYGGEFMGIVKNSPNALPWLLLFGLNYLVWKKELYGGIILVIFGLFITWLFNFRGPNFWWTTFALTSLITLLGVIFIYLGKKGSKN
;
A
#
# COMPACT_ATOMS: atom_id res chain seq x y z
N MET A 1 -1.51 -20.11 -8.86
CA MET A 1 -0.26 -19.36 -9.08
C MET A 1 -0.47 -17.84 -8.92
N ILE A 2 -1.32 -17.21 -9.74
CA ILE A 2 -1.63 -15.75 -9.70
C ILE A 2 -1.90 -15.23 -8.27
N ARG A 3 -2.72 -15.95 -7.49
CA ARG A 3 -3.02 -15.59 -6.08
C ARG A 3 -1.79 -15.31 -5.22
N LYS A 4 -0.87 -16.27 -5.15
CA LYS A 4 0.35 -16.14 -4.33
C LYS A 4 1.24 -15.02 -4.86
N ILE A 5 1.35 -14.88 -6.18
CA ILE A 5 2.13 -13.81 -6.82
C ILE A 5 1.58 -12.44 -6.42
N SER A 6 0.27 -12.22 -6.53
CA SER A 6 -0.37 -10.96 -6.12
C SER A 6 -0.20 -10.67 -4.63
N GLN A 7 -0.30 -11.69 -3.77
CA GLN A 7 -0.09 -11.56 -2.32
C GLN A 7 1.36 -11.16 -1.99
N ILE A 8 2.33 -11.83 -2.60
CA ILE A 8 3.76 -11.53 -2.42
C ILE A 8 4.07 -10.13 -2.96
N LEU A 9 3.53 -9.77 -4.12
CA LEU A 9 3.74 -8.45 -4.72
C LEU A 9 3.17 -7.32 -3.85
N LEU A 10 1.95 -7.49 -3.31
CA LEU A 10 1.37 -6.52 -2.38
C LEU A 10 2.25 -6.36 -1.13
N LEU A 11 2.72 -7.47 -0.56
CA LEU A 11 3.58 -7.44 0.62
C LEU A 11 4.92 -6.76 0.33
N LEU A 12 5.54 -7.05 -0.81
CA LEU A 12 6.78 -6.43 -1.24
C LEU A 12 6.62 -4.91 -1.39
N ILE A 13 5.57 -4.46 -2.08
CA ILE A 13 5.25 -3.03 -2.21
C ILE A 13 5.05 -2.40 -0.83
N THR A 14 4.31 -3.07 0.05
CA THR A 14 4.01 -2.58 1.40
C THR A 14 5.29 -2.38 2.21
N THR A 15 6.19 -3.35 2.20
CA THR A 15 7.48 -3.29 2.89
C THR A 15 8.35 -2.17 2.33
N ILE A 16 8.49 -2.08 1.01
CA ILE A 16 9.29 -1.03 0.38
C ILE A 16 8.76 0.36 0.74
N VAL A 17 7.44 0.56 0.64
CA VAL A 17 6.81 1.85 0.94
C VAL A 17 6.92 2.21 2.41
N PHE A 18 6.73 1.24 3.31
CA PHE A 18 6.88 1.46 4.74
C PHE A 18 8.31 1.87 5.11
N VAL A 19 9.31 1.14 4.60
CA VAL A 19 10.73 1.47 4.83
C VAL A 19 11.07 2.82 4.23
N PHE A 20 10.62 3.09 3.00
CA PHE A 20 10.82 4.39 2.37
C PHE A 20 10.21 5.51 3.20
N ALA A 21 8.97 5.40 3.65
CA ALA A 21 8.30 6.40 4.47
C ALA A 21 8.98 6.61 5.84
N LEU A 22 9.55 5.54 6.41
CA LEU A 22 10.27 5.60 7.67
C LEU A 22 11.59 6.36 7.55
N LEU A 23 12.29 6.21 6.42
CA LEU A 23 13.58 6.85 6.16
C LEU A 23 13.42 8.24 5.52
N SER A 24 12.42 8.45 4.68
CA SER A 24 12.19 9.72 3.98
C SER A 24 11.82 10.80 4.98
N GLY A 25 12.70 11.79 5.17
CA GLY A 25 12.51 12.89 6.12
C GLY A 25 13.22 12.72 7.46
N SER A 26 13.84 11.55 7.74
CA SER A 26 14.62 11.36 8.97
C SER A 26 15.86 12.26 9.03
N GLU A 27 16.41 12.64 7.87
CA GLU A 27 17.53 13.57 7.74
C GLU A 27 17.20 14.96 8.30
N GLY A 28 15.96 15.43 8.15
CA GLY A 28 15.49 16.70 8.73
C GLY A 28 15.49 16.72 10.26
N TYR A 29 15.65 15.56 10.90
CA TYR A 29 15.72 15.40 12.35
C TYR A 29 17.14 15.07 12.85
N GLY A 30 18.16 15.18 11.99
CA GLY A 30 19.57 14.94 12.34
C GLY A 30 20.14 13.61 11.83
N GLY A 31 19.42 12.86 10.99
CA GLY A 31 19.96 11.73 10.22
C GLY A 31 20.32 10.45 11.00
N GLU A 32 20.38 10.50 12.32
CA GLU A 32 20.68 9.36 13.18
C GLU A 32 19.43 8.51 13.52
N PHE A 33 19.61 7.46 14.32
CA PHE A 33 18.51 6.60 14.82
C PHE A 33 17.34 7.41 15.39
N MET A 34 17.63 8.50 16.11
CA MET A 34 16.59 9.36 16.67
C MET A 34 15.77 10.08 15.60
N GLY A 35 16.35 10.36 14.42
CA GLY A 35 15.63 10.92 13.28
C GLY A 35 14.63 9.93 12.69
N ILE A 36 14.97 8.65 12.64
CA ILE A 36 14.05 7.57 12.22
C ILE A 36 12.86 7.48 13.18
N VAL A 37 13.13 7.47 14.49
CA VAL A 37 12.07 7.41 15.52
C VAL A 37 11.15 8.63 15.42
N LYS A 38 11.69 9.84 15.25
CA LYS A 38 10.91 11.07 15.08
C LYS A 38 10.10 11.08 13.78
N ASN A 39 10.58 10.43 12.73
CA ASN A 39 9.90 10.32 11.44
C ASN A 39 8.88 9.17 11.37
N SER A 40 8.82 8.30 12.38
CA SER A 40 7.87 7.17 12.44
C SER A 40 6.39 7.54 12.19
N PRO A 41 5.87 8.75 12.54
CA PRO A 41 4.51 9.13 12.17
C PRO A 41 4.24 9.12 10.66
N ASN A 42 5.25 9.39 9.83
CA ASN A 42 5.15 9.30 8.36
C ASN A 42 4.96 7.86 7.87
N ALA A 43 5.47 6.89 8.63
CA ALA A 43 5.35 5.46 8.32
C ALA A 43 4.02 4.85 8.80
N LEU A 44 3.33 5.46 9.77
CA LEU A 44 2.10 4.92 10.38
C LEU A 44 0.97 4.62 9.37
N PRO A 45 0.67 5.48 8.38
CA PRO A 45 -0.37 5.17 7.39
C PRO A 45 -0.09 3.88 6.62
N TRP A 46 1.17 3.47 6.50
CA TRP A 46 1.57 2.26 5.78
C TRP A 46 1.47 0.99 6.63
N LEU A 47 1.37 1.10 7.97
CA LEU A 47 0.97 -0.01 8.83
C LEU A 47 -0.46 -0.48 8.50
N LEU A 48 -1.35 0.43 8.11
CA LEU A 48 -2.68 0.05 7.64
C LEU A 48 -2.59 -0.88 6.42
N LEU A 49 -1.63 -0.63 5.51
CA LEU A 49 -1.43 -1.46 4.34
C LEU A 49 -0.95 -2.87 4.71
N PHE A 50 -0.17 -3.05 5.79
CA PHE A 50 0.10 -4.39 6.35
C PHE A 50 -1.18 -5.07 6.87
N GLY A 51 -2.08 -4.32 7.52
CA GLY A 51 -3.40 -4.82 7.90
C GLY A 51 -4.23 -5.28 6.68
N LEU A 52 -4.17 -4.53 5.57
CA LEU A 52 -4.84 -4.89 4.32
C LEU A 52 -4.22 -6.13 3.65
N ASN A 53 -2.90 -6.32 3.73
CA ASN A 53 -2.25 -7.57 3.29
C ASN A 53 -2.85 -8.77 4.02
N TYR A 54 -2.88 -8.70 5.35
CA TYR A 54 -3.47 -9.76 6.18
C TYR A 54 -4.94 -10.01 5.83
N LEU A 55 -5.72 -8.94 5.66
CA LEU A 55 -7.14 -9.04 5.33
C LEU A 55 -7.37 -9.71 3.98
N VAL A 56 -6.60 -9.34 2.96
CA VAL A 56 -6.65 -9.98 1.63
C VAL A 56 -6.29 -11.46 1.72
N TRP A 57 -5.32 -11.84 2.55
CA TRP A 57 -4.95 -13.25 2.72
C TRP A 57 -6.07 -14.08 3.36
N LYS A 58 -6.86 -13.48 4.25
CA LYS A 58 -7.98 -14.16 4.93
C LYS A 58 -9.28 -14.11 4.14
N LYS A 59 -9.59 -12.97 3.51
CA LYS A 59 -10.85 -12.67 2.84
C LYS A 59 -10.60 -11.80 1.61
N GLU A 60 -10.18 -12.44 0.51
CA GLU A 60 -9.78 -11.74 -0.73
C GLU A 60 -10.82 -10.77 -1.28
N LEU A 61 -12.11 -11.13 -1.25
CA LEU A 61 -13.15 -10.28 -1.80
C LEU A 61 -13.27 -8.97 -1.00
N TYR A 62 -13.47 -9.07 0.31
CA TYR A 62 -13.61 -7.91 1.18
C TYR A 62 -12.31 -7.12 1.29
N GLY A 63 -11.17 -7.82 1.43
CA GLY A 63 -9.85 -7.20 1.43
C GLY A 63 -9.55 -6.47 0.13
N GLY A 64 -9.92 -7.06 -1.01
CA GLY A 64 -9.76 -6.44 -2.33
C GLY A 64 -10.62 -5.17 -2.49
N ILE A 65 -11.88 -5.19 -2.06
CA ILE A 65 -12.76 -4.00 -2.07
C ILE A 65 -12.14 -2.87 -1.26
N ILE A 66 -11.72 -3.17 -0.02
CA ILE A 66 -11.12 -2.17 0.86
C ILE A 66 -9.79 -1.67 0.28
N LEU A 67 -8.99 -2.55 -0.33
CA LEU A 67 -7.73 -2.19 -0.97
C LEU A 67 -7.93 -1.28 -2.20
N VAL A 68 -8.99 -1.49 -3.00
CA VAL A 68 -9.36 -0.57 -4.08
C VAL A 68 -9.71 0.81 -3.54
N ILE A 69 -10.56 0.88 -2.51
CA ILE A 69 -10.95 2.15 -1.89
C ILE A 69 -9.72 2.86 -1.34
N PHE A 70 -8.87 2.14 -0.60
CA PHE A 70 -7.62 2.66 -0.05
C PHE A 70 -6.68 3.14 -1.16
N GLY A 71 -6.48 2.34 -2.21
CA GLY A 71 -5.64 2.65 -3.37
C GLY A 71 -6.09 3.93 -4.08
N LEU A 72 -7.38 4.04 -4.40
CA LEU A 72 -7.96 5.25 -5.01
C LEU A 72 -7.80 6.47 -4.11
N PHE A 73 -8.03 6.31 -2.81
CA PHE A 73 -7.87 7.39 -1.84
C PHE A 73 -6.43 7.90 -1.79
N ILE A 74 -5.42 7.03 -1.69
CA ILE A 74 -4.02 7.45 -1.67
C ILE A 74 -3.55 7.99 -3.03
N THR A 75 -4.06 7.45 -4.14
CA THR A 75 -3.79 8.01 -5.47
C THR A 75 -4.28 9.45 -5.57
N TRP A 76 -5.52 9.71 -5.14
CA TRP A 76 -6.08 11.07 -5.09
C TRP A 76 -5.30 11.98 -4.14
N LEU A 77 -5.04 11.52 -2.92
CA LEU A 77 -4.35 12.29 -1.88
C LEU A 77 -2.95 12.73 -2.32
N PHE A 78 -2.15 11.82 -2.87
CA PHE A 78 -0.75 12.11 -3.19
C PHE A 78 -0.53 12.73 -4.57
N ASN A 79 -1.43 12.53 -5.55
CA ASN A 79 -1.19 13.01 -6.92
C ASN A 79 -2.12 14.14 -7.36
N PHE A 80 -3.34 14.23 -6.81
CA PHE A 80 -4.34 15.20 -7.26
C PHE A 80 -4.64 16.30 -6.23
N ARG A 81 -4.43 16.04 -4.94
CA ARG A 81 -4.52 17.06 -3.89
C ARG A 81 -3.19 17.77 -3.62
N GLY A 82 -2.07 17.12 -3.93
CA GLY A 82 -0.73 17.64 -3.66
C GLY A 82 -0.31 18.79 -4.58
N PRO A 83 0.79 19.48 -4.26
CA PRO A 83 1.30 20.59 -5.07
C PRO A 83 1.85 20.16 -6.43
N ASN A 84 2.24 18.89 -6.57
CA ASN A 84 2.86 18.33 -7.77
C ASN A 84 2.28 16.96 -8.09
N PHE A 85 2.21 16.64 -9.39
CA PHE A 85 1.85 15.30 -9.86
C PHE A 85 3.11 14.47 -10.10
N TRP A 86 3.30 13.40 -9.31
CA TRP A 86 4.49 12.56 -9.38
C TRP A 86 4.17 11.23 -10.05
N TRP A 87 4.63 11.04 -11.30
CA TRP A 87 4.36 9.82 -12.09
C TRP A 87 4.73 8.52 -11.37
N THR A 88 5.83 8.51 -10.61
CA THR A 88 6.25 7.34 -9.83
C THR A 88 5.26 7.00 -8.70
N THR A 89 4.80 8.02 -7.98
CA THR A 89 3.80 7.87 -6.91
C THR A 89 2.45 7.48 -7.49
N PHE A 90 2.06 8.06 -8.61
CA PHE A 90 0.86 7.70 -9.34
C PHE A 90 0.89 6.23 -9.78
N ALA A 91 1.98 5.77 -10.38
CA ALA A 91 2.13 4.39 -10.81
C ALA A 91 2.07 3.40 -9.64
N LEU A 92 2.76 3.70 -8.54
CA LEU A 92 2.77 2.85 -7.34
C LEU A 92 1.39 2.74 -6.69
N THR A 93 0.71 3.87 -6.47
CA THR A 93 -0.62 3.90 -5.86
C THR A 93 -1.69 3.29 -6.78
N SER A 94 -1.57 3.47 -8.09
CA SER A 94 -2.43 2.80 -9.07
C SER A 94 -2.21 1.29 -9.08
N LEU A 95 -0.98 0.82 -8.92
CA LEU A 95 -0.66 -0.61 -8.82
C LEU A 95 -1.33 -1.26 -7.59
N ILE A 96 -1.38 -0.56 -6.45
CA ILE A 96 -2.11 -1.01 -5.25
C ILE A 96 -3.61 -1.18 -5.57
N THR A 97 -4.21 -0.21 -6.27
CA THR A 97 -5.61 -0.29 -6.72
C THR A 97 -5.85 -1.48 -7.64
N LEU A 98 -4.97 -1.70 -8.63
CA LEU A 98 -5.05 -2.83 -9.56
C LEU A 98 -4.94 -4.19 -8.84
N LEU A 99 -4.05 -4.30 -7.85
CA LEU A 99 -3.98 -5.49 -7.00
C LEU A 99 -5.30 -5.73 -6.25
N GLY A 100 -5.94 -4.68 -5.75
CA GLY A 100 -7.28 -4.76 -5.16
C GLY A 100 -8.31 -5.36 -6.12
N VAL A 101 -8.34 -4.91 -7.38
CA VAL A 101 -9.22 -5.46 -8.42
C VAL A 101 -8.93 -6.94 -8.68
N ILE A 102 -7.65 -7.32 -8.75
CA ILE A 102 -7.24 -8.72 -8.92
C ILE A 102 -7.76 -9.59 -7.75
N PHE A 103 -7.65 -9.12 -6.50
CA PHE A 103 -8.16 -9.86 -5.35
C PHE A 103 -9.68 -9.98 -5.33
N ILE A 104 -10.42 -8.96 -5.77
CA ILE A 104 -11.88 -9.06 -5.95
C ILE A 104 -12.23 -10.17 -6.94
N TYR A 105 -11.54 -10.20 -8.09
CA TYR A 105 -11.76 -11.21 -9.11
C TYR A 105 -11.44 -12.63 -8.58
N LEU A 106 -10.29 -12.80 -7.93
CA LEU A 106 -9.87 -14.09 -7.36
C LEU A 106 -10.81 -14.55 -6.23
N GLY A 107 -11.29 -13.63 -5.40
CA GLY A 107 -12.23 -13.91 -4.32
C GLY A 107 -13.59 -14.37 -4.85
N LYS A 108 -14.12 -13.70 -5.89
CA LYS A 108 -15.36 -14.13 -6.57
C LYS A 108 -15.22 -15.51 -7.21
N LYS A 109 -14.09 -15.79 -7.86
CA LYS A 109 -13.83 -17.10 -8.47
C LYS A 109 -13.75 -18.21 -7.44
N GLY A 110 -13.09 -17.97 -6.30
CA GLY A 110 -12.97 -18.95 -5.22
C GLY A 110 -14.29 -19.28 -4.52
N SER A 111 -15.25 -18.34 -4.50
CA SER A 111 -16.59 -18.55 -3.92
C SER A 111 -17.55 -19.34 -4.81
N LYS A 112 -17.22 -19.55 -6.09
CA LYS A 112 -18.07 -20.27 -7.06
C LYS A 112 -17.68 -21.74 -7.26
N ASN A 113 -16.59 -22.17 -6.63
CA ASN A 113 -16.13 -23.55 -6.61
C ASN A 113 -16.49 -24.20 -5.27
#